data_AF-Q3BQ47-F1
#
_entry.id   AF-Q3BQ47-F1
#
_cell.length_a   1.000
_cell.length_b   1.000
_cell.length_c   1.000
_cell.angle_alpha   90.00
_cell.angle_beta   90.00
_cell.angle_gamma   90.00
#
_symmetry.space_group_name_H-M   'P 1'
#
loop_
_entity.id
_entity.type
_entity.pdbx_description
1 polymer ?
#
loop_
_entity_poly.entity_id
_entity_poly.type
_entity_poly.pdbx_seq_one_letter_code
_entity_poly.pdbx_strand_id
1 'polypeptide(L)'
;MALIGLLVSVRENGGEPEDALWLVSKTVSDKLRAHLLSQGIDGIPANNSAVFNVLQEHSMLQPAPDGKAIWRATVTSSSGWSHAFTLLRL
;
A
#
# COMPACT_ATOMS: atom_id res chain seq x y z
N MET A 1 -1.16 -7.17 -17.87
CA MET A 1 0.03 -6.60 -17.22
C MET A 1 -0.29 -5.16 -16.81
N ALA A 2 -1.11 -4.98 -15.77
CA ALA A 2 -1.60 -3.66 -15.34
C ALA A 2 -1.08 -3.34 -13.94
N LEU A 3 -0.27 -2.29 -13.88
CA LEU A 3 0.30 -1.55 -12.75
C LEU A 3 -0.04 -2.11 -11.36
N ILE A 4 0.96 -2.66 -10.67
CA ILE A 4 0.90 -2.90 -9.22
C ILE A 4 1.47 -1.70 -8.44
N GLY A 5 2.33 -0.87 -9.04
CA GLY A 5 2.79 0.38 -8.42
C GLY A 5 2.25 1.58 -9.18
N LEU A 6 1.46 2.43 -8.52
CA LEU A 6 1.31 3.80 -8.97
C LEU A 6 2.50 4.53 -8.33
N LEU A 7 3.51 4.93 -9.11
CA LEU A 7 4.56 5.82 -8.63
C LEU A 7 3.91 7.19 -8.40
N VAL A 8 3.25 7.33 -7.25
CA VAL A 8 2.74 8.61 -6.79
C VAL A 8 3.90 9.29 -6.08
N SER A 9 4.29 10.47 -6.56
CA SER A 9 5.08 11.41 -5.76
C SER A 9 4.23 11.83 -4.55
N VAL A 10 4.27 11.05 -3.47
CA VAL A 10 3.58 11.38 -2.23
C VAL A 10 4.36 12.48 -1.53
N ARG A 11 3.70 13.61 -1.28
CA ARG A 11 4.25 14.70 -0.47
C ARG A 11 3.77 14.54 0.96
N GLU A 12 4.63 14.13 1.87
CA GLU A 12 4.37 14.28 3.31
C GLU A 12 4.67 15.72 3.73
N ASN A 13 3.63 16.46 4.16
CA ASN A 13 3.74 17.72 4.92
C ASN A 13 4.89 18.68 4.53
N GLY A 14 5.14 18.88 3.22
CA GLY A 14 6.13 19.84 2.73
C GLY A 14 7.59 19.36 2.71
N GLY A 15 7.86 18.09 2.97
CA GLY A 15 9.16 17.46 2.73
C GLY A 15 9.40 17.13 1.25
N GLU A 16 10.67 16.96 0.86
CA GLU A 16 11.04 16.47 -0.47
C GLU A 16 10.36 15.12 -0.73
N PRO A 17 9.82 14.87 -1.94
CA PRO A 17 9.27 13.58 -2.27
C PRO A 17 10.40 12.55 -2.22
N GLU A 18 10.43 11.72 -1.18
CA GLU A 18 11.34 10.58 -1.17
C GLU A 18 10.90 9.63 -2.28
N ASP A 19 11.84 9.25 -3.16
CA ASP A 19 11.64 8.23 -4.19
C ASP A 19 11.34 6.88 -3.53
N ALA A 20 10.08 6.68 -3.21
CA ALA A 20 9.57 5.46 -2.60
C ALA A 20 8.46 4.88 -3.46
N LEU A 21 8.40 3.55 -3.52
CA LEU A 21 7.33 2.89 -4.24
C LEU A 21 6.10 2.78 -3.32
N TRP A 22 5.06 3.49 -3.70
CA TRP A 22 3.78 3.50 -2.99
C TRP A 22 2.79 2.55 -3.63
N LEU A 23 2.20 1.68 -2.81
CA LEU A 23 1.17 0.73 -3.25
C LEU A 23 -0.16 1.06 -2.57
N VAL A 24 -1.25 1.07 -3.33
CA VAL A 24 -2.58 1.22 -2.73
C VAL A 24 -2.94 -0.05 -1.96
N SER A 25 -3.09 0.08 -0.64
CA SER A 25 -3.33 -1.03 0.30
C SER A 25 -4.44 -1.98 -0.17
N LYS A 26 -5.60 -1.43 -0.58
CA LYS A 26 -6.74 -2.22 -1.09
C LYS A 26 -6.35 -3.06 -2.31
N THR A 27 -5.67 -2.47 -3.29
CA THR A 27 -5.25 -3.18 -4.50
C THR A 27 -4.26 -4.30 -4.19
N VAL A 28 -3.33 -4.06 -3.26
CA VAL A 28 -2.38 -5.10 -2.81
C VAL A 28 -3.11 -6.26 -2.14
N SER A 29 -4.02 -5.99 -1.20
CA SER A 29 -4.81 -7.03 -0.54
C SER A 29 -5.65 -7.83 -1.54
N ASP A 30 -6.34 -7.15 -2.45
CA ASP A 30 -7.24 -7.80 -3.41
C ASP A 30 -6.42 -8.69 -4.38
N LYS A 31 -5.27 -8.21 -4.86
CA LYS A 31 -4.36 -9.00 -5.72
C LYS A 31 -3.72 -10.17 -4.97
N LEU A 32 -3.26 -9.96 -3.74
CA LEU A 32 -2.68 -11.03 -2.94
C LEU A 32 -3.71 -12.12 -2.64
N ARG A 33 -4.93 -11.73 -2.24
CA ARG A 33 -6.02 -12.67 -1.98
C ARG A 33 -6.37 -13.46 -3.25
N ALA A 34 -6.54 -12.79 -4.37
CA ALA A 34 -6.81 -13.46 -5.64
C ALA A 34 -5.68 -14.41 -6.04
N HIS A 35 -4.42 -14.03 -5.82
CA HIS A 35 -3.26 -14.87 -6.11
C HIS A 35 -3.23 -16.12 -5.23
N LEU A 36 -3.37 -15.97 -3.91
CA LEU A 36 -3.40 -17.10 -2.97
C LEU A 36 -4.56 -18.06 -3.25
N LEU A 37 -5.76 -17.54 -3.54
CA LEU A 37 -6.91 -18.36 -3.94
C LEU A 37 -6.61 -19.14 -5.23
N SER A 38 -5.96 -18.50 -6.21
CA SER A 38 -5.60 -19.16 -7.48
C SER A 38 -4.59 -20.30 -7.31
N GLN A 39 -3.81 -20.29 -6.23
CA GLN A 39 -2.87 -21.36 -5.87
C GLN A 39 -3.52 -22.48 -5.05
N GLY A 40 -4.84 -22.40 -4.78
CA GLY A 40 -5.56 -23.37 -3.95
C GLY A 40 -5.23 -23.26 -2.46
N ILE A 41 -4.65 -22.13 -2.02
CA ILE A 41 -4.37 -21.87 -0.61
C ILE A 41 -5.64 -21.36 0.06
N ASP A 42 -6.20 -22.18 0.94
CA ASP A 42 -7.28 -21.80 1.84
C ASP A 42 -6.70 -21.23 3.16
N GLY A 43 -7.38 -20.28 3.80
CA GLY A 43 -6.87 -19.61 5.02
C GLY A 43 -6.30 -18.19 4.84
N ILE A 44 -6.66 -17.49 3.77
CA ILE A 44 -6.26 -16.09 3.57
C ILE A 44 -6.92 -15.21 4.63
N PRO A 45 -6.17 -14.35 5.34
CA PRO A 45 -6.77 -13.47 6.33
C PRO A 45 -7.88 -12.60 5.71
N ALA A 46 -9.08 -12.68 6.30
CA ALA A 46 -10.20 -11.83 5.90
C ALA A 46 -9.90 -10.35 6.19
N ASN A 47 -9.09 -10.08 7.20
CA ASN A 47 -8.71 -8.73 7.61
C ASN A 47 -7.44 -8.27 6.87
N ASN A 48 -7.55 -7.16 6.14
CA ASN A 48 -6.44 -6.53 5.44
C ASN A 48 -5.29 -6.14 6.37
N SER A 49 -5.57 -5.75 7.62
CA SER A 49 -4.53 -5.39 8.59
C SER A 49 -3.61 -6.58 8.92
N ALA A 50 -4.16 -7.79 9.00
CA ALA A 50 -3.36 -8.98 9.26
C ALA A 50 -2.40 -9.28 8.10
N VAL A 51 -2.87 -9.11 6.86
CA VAL A 51 -2.02 -9.24 5.67
C VAL A 51 -0.85 -8.25 5.70
N PHE A 52 -1.11 -6.98 6.01
CA PHE A 52 -0.06 -5.96 6.00
C PHE A 52 0.94 -6.14 7.15
N ASN A 53 0.48 -6.58 8.32
CA ASN A 53 1.36 -6.88 9.44
C ASN A 53 2.35 -7.99 9.06
N VAL A 54 1.88 -9.09 8.44
CA VAL A 54 2.76 -10.17 7.98
C VAL A 54 3.79 -9.65 6.97
N LEU A 55 3.36 -8.83 5.99
CA LEU A 55 4.29 -8.24 5.02
C LEU A 55 5.34 -7.35 5.71
N GLN A 56 4.95 -6.59 6.73
CA GLN A 56 5.84 -5.74 7.52
C GLN A 56 6.80 -6.58 8.39
N GLU A 57 6.33 -7.66 9.02
CA GLU A 57 7.14 -8.61 9.80
C GLU A 57 8.23 -9.27 8.94
N HIS A 58 7.93 -9.54 7.67
CA HIS A 58 8.89 -10.01 6.68
C HIS A 58 9.79 -8.89 6.10
N SER A 59 9.75 -7.68 6.67
CA SER A 59 10.49 -6.51 6.20
C SER A 59 10.23 -6.15 4.73
N MET A 60 9.07 -6.55 4.19
CA MET A 60 8.65 -6.20 2.84
C MET A 60 7.97 -4.83 2.79
N LEU A 61 7.59 -4.24 3.91
CA LEU A 61 6.95 -2.93 3.98
C LEU A 61 7.67 -2.04 4.99
N GLN A 62 7.86 -0.77 4.63
CA GLN A 62 8.36 0.25 5.53
C GLN A 62 7.25 0.73 6.47
N PRO A 63 7.50 0.73 7.80
CA PRO A 63 6.55 1.25 8.79
C PRO A 63 6.32 2.76 8.59
N ALA A 64 5.08 3.19 8.77
CA ALA A 64 4.73 4.57 9.00
C ALA A 64 5.36 5.09 10.31
N PRO A 65 5.43 6.41 10.54
CA PRO A 65 6.01 6.99 11.75
C PRO A 65 5.34 6.52 13.05
N ASP A 66 4.10 6.03 12.99
CA ASP A 66 3.37 5.44 14.12
C ASP A 66 3.62 3.94 14.31
N GLY A 67 4.56 3.37 13.53
CA GLY A 67 4.95 1.96 13.55
C GLY A 67 4.06 1.02 12.75
N LYS A 68 2.97 1.51 12.13
CA LYS A 68 2.03 0.66 11.37
C LYS A 68 2.43 0.52 9.89
N ALA A 69 2.03 -0.57 9.25
CA ALA A 69 2.24 -0.75 7.81
C ALA A 69 1.46 0.24 6.92
N ILE A 70 0.36 0.80 7.43
CA ILE A 70 -0.56 1.64 6.64
C ILE A 70 -0.18 3.11 6.75
N TRP A 71 0.10 3.71 5.61
CA TRP A 71 0.30 5.15 5.45
C TRP A 71 -1.00 5.80 4.97
N ARG A 72 -1.33 6.98 5.50
CA ARG A 72 -2.43 7.80 5.00
C ARG A 72 -1.86 8.97 4.23
N ALA A 73 -2.18 9.05 2.95
CA ALA A 73 -1.68 10.11 2.08
C ALA A 73 -2.81 10.65 1.21
N THR A 74 -2.74 11.95 0.91
CA THR A 74 -3.65 12.59 -0.02
C THR A 74 -2.98 12.69 -1.37
N VAL A 75 -3.50 11.94 -2.35
CA VAL A 75 -3.04 11.98 -3.73
C VAL A 75 -3.73 13.15 -4.42
N THR A 76 -2.94 14.12 -4.86
CA THR A 76 -3.40 15.26 -5.65
C THR A 76 -2.98 15.07 -7.09
N SER A 77 -3.85 15.47 -8.02
CA SER A 77 -3.55 15.46 -9.45
C SER A 77 -3.34 16.86 -9.98
N SER A 78 -2.58 16.96 -11.07
CA SER A 78 -2.39 18.19 -11.82
C SER A 78 -3.69 18.77 -12.37
N SER A 79 -4.76 17.96 -12.50
CA SER A 79 -6.09 18.41 -12.89
C SER A 79 -6.95 18.95 -11.71
N GLY A 80 -6.37 19.07 -10.51
CA GLY A 80 -7.00 19.76 -9.37
C GLY A 80 -7.87 18.90 -8.45
N TRP A 81 -7.99 17.59 -8.71
CA TRP A 81 -8.63 16.67 -7.76
C TRP A 81 -7.65 16.21 -6.69
N SER A 82 -8.19 15.87 -5.52
CA SER A 82 -7.46 15.44 -4.34
C SER A 82 -8.25 14.36 -3.62
N HIS A 83 -7.64 13.20 -3.38
CA HIS A 83 -8.28 12.09 -2.68
C HIS A 83 -7.35 11.47 -1.64
N ALA A 84 -7.90 11.20 -0.45
CA ALA A 84 -7.21 10.47 0.59
C ALA A 84 -7.19 8.97 0.27
N PHE A 85 -6.00 8.37 0.33
CA PHE A 85 -5.78 6.95 0.15
C PHE A 85 -5.01 6.37 1.34
N THR A 86 -5.19 5.06 1.53
CA THR A 86 -4.34 4.25 2.39
C THR A 86 -3.31 3.53 1.53
N LEU A 87 -2.04 3.82 1.76
CA LEU A 87 -0.91 3.33 0.98
C LEU A 87 -0.03 2.42 1.84
N LEU A 88 0.78 1.60 1.18
CA LEU A 88 1.88 0.84 1.74
C LEU A 88 3.16 1.35 1.08
N ARG A 89 4.23 1.48 1.85
CA ARG A 89 5.54 1.89 1.37
C ARG A 89 6.46 0.67 1.32
N LEU A 90 7.15 0.49 0.19
CA LEU A 90 8.24 -0.47 0.02
C LEU A 90 9.58 0.20 0.30
#